data_AF-A0A4U0UIE9-F1
#
_entry.id   AF-A0A4U0UIE9-F1
#
_cell.length_a   1.000
_cell.length_b   1.000
_cell.length_c   1.000
_cell.angle_alpha   90.00
_cell.angle_beta   90.00
_cell.angle_gamma   90.00
#
_symmetry.space_group_name_H-M   'P 1'
#
loop_
_entity.id
_entity.type
_entity.pdbx_description
1 polymer ?
#
loop_
_entity_poly.entity_id
_entity_poly.type
_entity_poly.pdbx_seq_one_letter_code
_entity_poly.pdbx_strand_id
1 'polypeptide(L)'
;MGLASPKLPGTYILHYISYLSGGLQTAVISHSQGGPDTQWALQFWPSSRTVTNSFIPLSPDFSGIDLLGSDLSDVCVGDLCQASLWQQSAGSHYYTALHAHSFAAQVPTTAIWSSSDGVVNPPKKNAQLPSAGAIAVQDLCPLRIVSHISMPTDAAAFALALDALKHGGSGILWRVLPSAWKVCFEINAPNMNVEVADQLQADLNDLVNGFVLGSPRVTQEPPVMAYAQ
;
A
#
# COMPACT_ATOMS: atom_id res chain seq x y z
N MET A 1 -8.25 -7.31 -5.15
CA MET A 1 -8.71 -8.28 -4.12
C MET A 1 -8.46 -7.64 -2.76
N GLY A 2 -9.48 -7.08 -2.09
CA GLY A 2 -9.30 -6.37 -0.81
C GLY A 2 -10.59 -6.09 -0.03
N LEU A 3 -11.66 -6.87 -0.27
CA LEU A 3 -13.01 -6.53 0.22
C LEU A 3 -13.67 -7.61 1.09
N ALA A 4 -12.87 -8.52 1.63
CA ALA A 4 -13.31 -9.46 2.66
C ALA A 4 -12.16 -9.57 3.67
N SER A 5 -12.49 -9.54 4.95
CA SER A 5 -11.54 -9.52 6.08
C SER A 5 -10.25 -10.31 5.83
N PRO A 6 -9.09 -9.89 6.38
CA PRO A 6 -7.77 -10.51 6.17
C PRO A 6 -7.64 -11.94 6.75
N LYS A 7 -8.74 -12.68 6.87
CA LYS A 7 -8.84 -13.94 7.61
C LYS A 7 -8.08 -15.10 6.99
N LEU A 8 -7.65 -15.06 5.73
CA LEU A 8 -6.85 -16.12 5.10
C LEU A 8 -6.02 -15.78 3.81
N PRO A 9 -6.15 -14.62 3.11
CA PRO A 9 -5.59 -14.52 1.76
C PRO A 9 -4.09 -14.16 1.67
N GLY A 10 -3.53 -13.32 2.55
CA GLY A 10 -2.20 -12.74 2.35
C GLY A 10 -1.06 -13.77 2.27
N THR A 11 -1.05 -14.75 3.17
CA THR A 11 0.02 -15.75 3.25
C THR A 11 -0.10 -16.82 2.18
N TYR A 12 -1.33 -17.22 1.87
CA TYR A 12 -1.61 -18.10 0.75
C TYR A 12 -1.11 -17.48 -0.56
N ILE A 13 -1.35 -16.18 -0.77
CA ILE A 13 -0.88 -15.47 -1.97
C ILE A 13 0.65 -15.50 -2.06
N LEU A 14 1.38 -15.20 -0.98
CA LEU A 14 2.85 -15.20 -1.01
C LEU A 14 3.44 -16.58 -1.32
N HIS A 15 2.93 -17.63 -0.66
CA HIS A 15 3.35 -19.01 -0.91
C HIS A 15 2.96 -19.47 -2.32
N TYR A 16 1.76 -19.10 -2.79
CA TYR A 16 1.28 -19.46 -4.12
C TYR A 16 2.10 -18.80 -5.23
N ILE A 17 2.47 -17.52 -5.10
CA ILE A 17 3.33 -16.83 -6.06
C ILE A 17 4.72 -17.47 -6.08
N SER A 18 5.28 -17.82 -4.92
CA SER A 18 6.57 -18.51 -4.86
C SER A 18 6.49 -19.90 -5.52
N TYR A 19 5.41 -20.65 -5.27
CA TYR A 19 5.15 -21.92 -5.94
C TYR A 19 5.10 -21.77 -7.47
N LEU A 20 4.34 -20.79 -7.98
CA LEU A 20 4.29 -20.49 -9.42
C LEU A 20 5.64 -20.05 -9.99
N SER A 21 6.50 -19.49 -9.15
CA SER A 21 7.87 -19.07 -9.49
C SER A 21 8.90 -20.22 -9.33
N GLY A 22 8.46 -21.47 -9.24
CA GLY A 22 9.35 -22.63 -9.09
C GLY A 22 10.03 -22.72 -7.72
N GLY A 23 9.42 -22.14 -6.69
CA GLY A 23 9.97 -22.08 -5.33
C GLY A 23 10.95 -20.93 -5.10
N LEU A 24 11.10 -20.02 -6.05
CA LEU A 24 11.92 -18.81 -5.88
C LEU A 24 11.28 -17.85 -4.88
N GLN A 25 12.13 -17.11 -4.17
CA GLN A 25 11.67 -15.98 -3.37
C GLN A 25 11.21 -14.86 -4.28
N THR A 26 10.09 -14.23 -3.93
CA THR A 26 9.46 -13.20 -4.74
C THR A 26 9.56 -11.84 -4.07
N ALA A 27 9.60 -10.80 -4.89
CA ALA A 27 9.41 -9.43 -4.45
C ALA A 27 7.91 -9.14 -4.43
N VAL A 28 7.45 -8.38 -3.44
CA VAL A 28 6.07 -7.94 -3.34
C VAL A 28 6.02 -6.44 -3.56
N ILE A 29 5.31 -5.99 -4.59
CA ILE A 29 4.94 -4.59 -4.76
C ILE A 29 3.44 -4.51 -4.46
N SER A 30 3.07 -3.68 -3.49
CA SER A 30 1.67 -3.50 -3.10
C SER A 30 1.24 -2.04 -3.25
N HIS A 31 -0.06 -1.78 -3.18
CA HIS A 31 -0.63 -0.45 -3.19
C HIS A 31 -1.73 -0.34 -2.15
N SER A 32 -1.85 0.83 -1.50
CA SER A 32 -2.92 1.11 -0.54
C SER A 32 -2.95 0.07 0.60
N GLN A 33 -4.13 -0.46 0.95
CA GLN A 33 -4.35 -1.57 1.89
C GLN A 33 -3.45 -2.79 1.65
N GLY A 34 -3.01 -3.04 0.41
CA GLY A 34 -2.08 -4.12 0.12
C GLY A 34 -0.76 -3.99 0.90
N GLY A 35 -0.41 -2.77 1.33
CA GLY A 35 0.67 -2.45 2.25
C GLY A 35 0.54 -3.17 3.59
N PRO A 36 -0.37 -2.71 4.47
CA PRO A 36 -0.61 -3.34 5.77
C PRO A 36 -1.03 -4.81 5.66
N ASP A 37 -1.76 -5.24 4.63
CA ASP A 37 -2.10 -6.66 4.42
C ASP A 37 -0.86 -7.54 4.25
N THR A 38 0.11 -7.09 3.46
CA THR A 38 1.38 -7.80 3.27
C THR A 38 2.18 -7.82 4.57
N GLN A 39 2.23 -6.68 5.27
CA GLN A 39 2.93 -6.59 6.56
C GLN A 39 2.28 -7.49 7.63
N TRP A 40 0.95 -7.57 7.68
CA TRP A 40 0.21 -8.48 8.54
C TRP A 40 0.56 -9.94 8.26
N ALA A 41 0.58 -10.34 6.98
CA ALA A 41 0.99 -11.68 6.57
C ALA A 41 2.43 -12.00 7.01
N LEU A 42 3.36 -11.09 6.78
CA LEU A 42 4.77 -11.23 7.19
C LEU A 42 4.93 -11.29 8.72
N GLN A 43 4.14 -10.52 9.45
CA GLN A 43 4.16 -10.46 10.91
C GLN A 43 3.66 -11.78 11.53
N PHE A 44 2.44 -12.21 11.17
CA PHE A 44 1.75 -13.31 11.84
C PHE A 44 2.01 -14.69 11.25
N TRP A 45 2.60 -14.79 10.06
CA TRP A 45 3.04 -16.06 9.48
C TRP A 45 4.51 -16.01 9.07
N PRO A 46 5.44 -16.40 9.96
CA PRO A 46 6.86 -16.38 9.69
C PRO A 46 7.30 -17.16 8.44
N SER A 47 6.55 -18.18 8.03
CA SER A 47 6.81 -18.94 6.79
C SER A 47 6.71 -18.10 5.52
N SER A 48 5.99 -16.98 5.54
CA SER A 48 5.94 -16.06 4.39
C SER A 48 7.28 -15.35 4.17
N ARG A 49 8.05 -15.11 5.23
CA ARG A 49 9.36 -14.44 5.16
C ARG A 49 10.39 -15.26 4.39
N THR A 50 10.25 -16.59 4.37
CA THR A 50 11.18 -17.47 3.65
C THR A 50 10.95 -17.46 2.14
N VAL A 51 9.78 -17.02 1.68
CA VAL A 51 9.38 -16.97 0.28
C VAL A 51 9.29 -15.54 -0.27
N THR A 52 9.50 -14.53 0.56
CA THR A 52 9.50 -13.11 0.18
C THR A 52 10.89 -12.51 0.37
N ASN A 53 11.54 -12.07 -0.70
CA ASN A 53 12.88 -11.47 -0.62
C ASN A 53 12.85 -9.97 -0.34
N SER A 54 11.75 -9.28 -0.68
CA SER A 54 11.64 -7.83 -0.57
C SER A 54 10.19 -7.37 -0.65
N PHE A 55 9.94 -6.19 -0.09
CA PHE A 55 8.62 -5.58 -0.05
C PHE A 55 8.69 -4.09 -0.40
N ILE A 56 7.90 -3.64 -1.38
CA ILE A 56 7.94 -2.29 -1.93
C ILE A 56 6.50 -1.75 -1.96
N PRO A 57 5.98 -1.26 -0.83
CA PRO A 57 4.64 -0.74 -0.76
C PRO A 57 4.55 0.68 -1.35
N LEU A 58 3.57 0.89 -2.22
CA LEU A 58 3.23 2.17 -2.83
C LEU A 58 2.02 2.76 -2.09
N SER A 59 2.16 3.98 -1.56
CA SER A 59 1.12 4.61 -0.73
C SER A 59 0.53 3.69 0.36
N PRO A 60 1.35 3.03 1.21
CA PRO A 60 0.81 2.23 2.30
C PRO A 60 0.23 3.10 3.40
N ASP A 61 -0.74 2.54 4.12
CA ASP A 61 -1.38 3.12 5.29
C ASP A 61 -0.97 2.41 6.60
N PHE A 62 0.32 2.19 6.85
CA PHE A 62 0.78 1.35 7.97
C PHE A 62 0.33 1.76 9.38
N SER A 63 -0.23 2.95 9.55
CA SER A 63 -0.79 3.45 10.82
C SER A 63 -2.30 3.70 10.78
N GLY A 64 -2.95 3.36 9.68
CA GLY A 64 -4.32 3.70 9.37
C GLY A 64 -4.52 5.15 8.92
N ILE A 65 -5.62 5.34 8.20
CA ILE A 65 -5.99 6.62 7.61
C ILE A 65 -6.99 7.35 8.50
N ASP A 66 -6.86 8.68 8.54
CA ASP A 66 -7.94 9.54 9.01
C ASP A 66 -9.06 9.54 7.96
N LEU A 67 -10.03 8.63 8.11
CA LEU A 67 -11.14 8.48 7.17
C LEU A 67 -11.90 9.79 6.96
N LEU A 68 -12.17 10.53 8.03
CA LEU A 68 -12.94 11.77 7.97
C LEU A 68 -12.16 12.90 7.28
N GLY A 69 -10.84 12.90 7.44
CA GLY A 69 -9.92 13.85 6.80
C GLY A 69 -9.33 13.37 5.46
N SER A 70 -9.91 12.34 4.85
CA SER A 70 -9.44 11.74 3.59
C SER A 70 -10.45 11.91 2.46
N ASP A 71 -10.02 11.69 1.22
CA ASP A 71 -10.89 11.62 0.04
C ASP A 71 -11.93 10.47 0.10
N LEU A 72 -11.89 9.62 1.14
CA LEU A 72 -12.86 8.54 1.39
C LEU A 72 -13.91 8.90 2.46
N SER A 73 -14.00 10.17 2.90
CA SER A 73 -14.91 10.60 3.99
C SER A 73 -16.37 10.21 3.75
N ASP A 74 -16.79 10.16 2.49
CA ASP A 74 -18.20 9.98 2.10
C ASP A 74 -18.54 8.53 1.70
N VAL A 75 -17.60 7.59 1.86
CA VAL A 75 -17.78 6.19 1.46
C VAL A 75 -18.65 5.42 2.46
N CYS A 76 -18.62 5.81 3.74
CA CYS A 76 -19.50 5.25 4.77
C CYS A 76 -20.83 6.03 4.82
N VAL A 77 -21.97 5.34 5.01
CA VAL A 77 -23.29 5.97 5.16
C VAL A 77 -23.80 5.76 6.58
N GLY A 78 -23.72 6.80 7.43
CA GLY A 78 -23.88 6.63 8.88
C GLY A 78 -22.82 5.68 9.43
N ASP A 79 -23.21 4.73 10.29
CA ASP A 79 -22.30 3.69 10.78
C ASP A 79 -22.09 2.56 9.77
N LEU A 80 -22.75 2.59 8.61
CA LEU A 80 -22.71 1.48 7.67
C LEU A 80 -21.54 1.63 6.69
N CYS A 81 -20.48 0.85 6.91
CA CYS A 81 -19.27 0.89 6.09
C CYS A 81 -18.74 -0.50 5.72
N GLN A 82 -17.84 -0.59 4.73
CA GLN A 82 -17.15 -1.85 4.50
C GLN A 82 -16.22 -2.20 5.66
N ALA A 83 -16.12 -3.49 5.96
CA ALA A 83 -15.24 -4.00 7.02
C ALA A 83 -13.78 -3.53 6.85
N SER A 84 -13.29 -3.49 5.62
CA SER A 84 -11.94 -3.01 5.27
C SER A 84 -11.71 -1.53 5.59
N LEU A 85 -12.74 -0.69 5.51
CA LEU A 85 -12.63 0.72 5.85
C LEU A 85 -12.59 0.90 7.37
N TRP A 86 -13.42 0.16 8.11
CA TRP A 86 -13.31 0.09 9.56
C TRP A 86 -11.91 -0.33 10.02
N GLN A 87 -11.35 -1.36 9.39
CA GLN A 87 -10.01 -1.86 9.70
C GLN A 87 -8.90 -0.88 9.29
N GLN A 88 -9.05 -0.16 8.18
CA GLN A 88 -8.08 0.85 7.72
C GLN A 88 -8.13 2.17 8.51
N SER A 89 -9.18 2.39 9.31
CA SER A 89 -9.29 3.58 10.14
C SER A 89 -8.16 3.64 11.17
N ALA A 90 -7.57 4.83 11.34
CA ALA A 90 -6.59 5.06 12.40
C ALA A 90 -7.19 4.71 13.77
N GLY A 91 -6.47 3.88 14.55
CA GLY A 91 -6.93 3.42 15.86
C GLY A 91 -7.87 2.20 15.84
N SER A 92 -8.07 1.57 14.68
CA SER A 92 -8.78 0.30 14.57
C SER A 92 -8.15 -0.80 15.44
N HIS A 93 -8.94 -1.81 15.79
CA HIS A 93 -8.45 -3.03 16.43
C HIS A 93 -7.42 -3.74 15.54
N TYR A 94 -7.58 -3.68 14.22
CA TYR A 94 -6.59 -4.17 13.26
C TYR A 94 -5.23 -3.49 13.44
N TYR A 95 -5.15 -2.15 13.41
CA TYR A 95 -3.85 -1.49 13.61
C TYR A 95 -3.31 -1.65 15.01
N THR A 96 -4.19 -1.68 16.02
CA THR A 96 -3.81 -1.99 17.40
C THR A 96 -3.11 -3.34 17.47
N ALA A 97 -3.66 -4.37 16.83
CA ALA A 97 -3.08 -5.70 16.76
C ALA A 97 -1.82 -5.77 15.90
N LEU A 98 -1.77 -5.07 14.75
CA LEU A 98 -0.59 -5.02 13.88
C LEU A 98 0.60 -4.34 14.58
N HIS A 99 0.34 -3.34 15.41
CA HIS A 99 1.34 -2.62 16.19
C HIS A 99 1.69 -3.31 17.50
N ALA A 100 0.80 -4.17 18.01
CA ALA A 100 1.11 -5.09 19.09
C ALA A 100 2.12 -6.11 18.57
N HIS A 101 3.28 -6.24 19.24
CA HIS A 101 4.37 -7.16 18.93
C HIS A 101 5.31 -6.74 17.79
N SER A 102 6.47 -6.18 18.15
CA SER A 102 7.65 -6.09 17.28
C SER A 102 7.38 -5.48 15.90
N PHE A 103 6.50 -4.47 15.84
CA PHE A 103 6.13 -3.80 14.61
C PHE A 103 7.34 -3.17 13.92
N ALA A 104 7.81 -3.85 12.87
CA ALA A 104 8.94 -3.48 12.04
C ALA A 104 8.89 -4.28 10.75
N ALA A 105 9.63 -3.83 9.74
CA ALA A 105 9.84 -4.55 8.51
C ALA A 105 10.40 -5.96 8.80
N GLN A 106 9.73 -6.97 8.26
CA GLN A 106 10.12 -8.38 8.44
C GLN A 106 11.02 -8.90 7.31
N VAL A 107 11.10 -8.15 6.21
CA VAL A 107 11.95 -8.36 5.03
C VAL A 107 12.47 -6.98 4.58
N PRO A 108 13.54 -6.91 3.76
CA PRO A 108 13.98 -5.64 3.17
C PRO A 108 12.83 -4.87 2.54
N THR A 109 12.55 -3.68 3.06
CA THR A 109 11.36 -2.90 2.70
C THR A 109 11.71 -1.46 2.39
N THR A 110 11.14 -0.92 1.30
CA THR A 110 11.17 0.52 1.02
C THR A 110 9.79 0.99 0.59
N ALA A 111 9.17 1.81 1.42
CA ALA A 111 7.89 2.45 1.11
C ALA A 111 8.08 3.66 0.19
N ILE A 112 7.17 3.83 -0.76
CA ILE A 112 7.14 4.97 -1.67
C ILE A 112 5.81 5.68 -1.44
N TRP A 113 5.86 6.98 -1.18
CA TRP A 113 4.69 7.75 -0.77
C TRP A 113 4.69 9.14 -1.38
N SER A 114 3.54 9.82 -1.32
CA SER A 114 3.36 11.17 -1.85
C SER A 114 2.78 12.10 -0.79
N SER A 115 3.25 13.34 -0.74
CA SER A 115 2.65 14.37 0.12
C SER A 115 1.24 14.79 -0.33
N SER A 116 0.86 14.49 -1.58
CA SER A 116 -0.43 14.84 -2.17
C SER A 116 -1.35 13.63 -2.37
N ASP A 117 -1.20 12.58 -1.55
CA ASP A 117 -1.91 11.30 -1.70
C ASP A 117 -3.44 11.45 -1.64
N GLY A 118 -3.97 12.22 -0.69
CA GLY A 118 -5.41 12.54 -0.58
C GLY A 118 -6.25 11.46 0.12
N VAL A 119 -5.94 10.18 -0.06
CA VAL A 119 -6.61 9.07 0.65
C VAL A 119 -5.84 8.71 1.92
N VAL A 120 -4.55 8.46 1.82
CA VAL A 120 -3.69 8.11 2.95
C VAL A 120 -3.23 9.38 3.64
N ASN A 121 -3.96 9.76 4.68
CA ASN A 121 -3.68 10.96 5.47
C ASN A 121 -3.46 10.62 6.96
N PRO A 122 -2.36 11.08 7.60
CA PRO A 122 -1.21 11.79 7.03
C PRO A 122 -0.22 10.83 6.32
N PRO A 123 0.21 11.15 5.08
CA PRO A 123 0.93 10.18 4.23
C PRO A 123 2.33 9.86 4.74
N LYS A 124 3.07 10.86 5.23
CA LYS A 124 4.44 10.65 5.75
C LYS A 124 4.47 9.66 6.90
N LYS A 125 3.53 9.77 7.84
CA LYS A 125 3.41 8.88 9.00
C LYS A 125 3.06 7.47 8.55
N ASN A 126 2.09 7.37 7.65
CA ASN A 126 1.59 6.11 7.13
C ASN A 126 2.60 5.33 6.27
N ALA A 127 3.53 6.04 5.65
CA ALA A 127 4.67 5.43 4.96
C ALA A 127 5.73 4.85 5.90
N GLN A 128 5.72 5.20 7.19
CA GLN A 128 6.73 4.72 8.13
C GLN A 128 6.45 3.28 8.57
N LEU A 129 7.44 2.43 8.38
CA LEU A 129 7.54 1.11 8.97
C LEU A 129 8.93 1.01 9.61
N PRO A 130 9.06 0.72 10.93
CA PRO A 130 10.38 0.62 11.56
C PRO A 130 11.28 -0.38 10.83
N SER A 131 12.59 -0.08 10.73
CA SER A 131 13.57 -0.87 9.97
C SER A 131 13.35 -0.92 8.44
N ALA A 132 12.42 -0.13 7.89
CA ALA A 132 12.26 0.09 6.44
C ALA A 132 12.83 1.44 6.00
N GLY A 133 13.10 1.57 4.70
CA GLY A 133 13.21 2.88 4.05
C GLY A 133 11.83 3.46 3.72
N ALA A 134 11.72 4.78 3.66
CA ALA A 134 10.54 5.48 3.14
C ALA A 134 11.00 6.68 2.32
N ILE A 135 10.60 6.75 1.04
CA ILE A 135 11.02 7.80 0.11
C ILE A 135 9.79 8.51 -0.42
N ALA A 136 9.75 9.83 -0.30
CA ALA A 136 8.69 10.61 -0.92
C ALA A 136 8.97 10.74 -2.42
N VAL A 137 7.92 10.70 -3.25
CA VAL A 137 8.05 11.08 -4.66
C VAL A 137 8.62 12.49 -4.79
N GLN A 138 8.24 13.39 -3.87
CA GLN A 138 8.72 14.77 -3.83
C GLN A 138 10.22 14.90 -3.49
N ASP A 139 10.85 13.88 -2.88
CA ASP A 139 12.31 13.88 -2.68
C ASP A 139 13.06 13.73 -4.01
N LEU A 140 12.45 13.08 -5.02
CA LEU A 140 12.96 12.97 -6.38
C LEU A 140 12.48 14.11 -7.28
N CYS A 141 11.19 14.46 -7.18
CA CYS A 141 10.53 15.48 -8.00
C CYS A 141 9.76 16.48 -7.11
N PRO A 142 10.40 17.57 -6.63
CA PRO A 142 9.84 18.43 -5.58
C PRO A 142 8.45 19.05 -5.83
N LEU A 143 8.10 19.30 -7.09
CA LEU A 143 6.82 19.91 -7.48
C LEU A 143 5.79 18.88 -7.99
N ARG A 144 6.09 17.59 -7.88
CA ARG A 144 5.24 16.53 -8.41
C ARG A 144 4.00 16.33 -7.53
N ILE A 145 2.84 16.35 -8.17
CA ILE A 145 1.57 15.98 -7.56
C ILE A 145 1.24 14.55 -7.98
N VAL A 146 1.16 13.66 -7.00
CA VAL A 146 0.77 12.26 -7.18
C VAL A 146 -0.33 11.95 -6.18
N SER A 147 -1.52 11.62 -6.69
CA SER A 147 -2.64 11.18 -5.84
C SER A 147 -2.47 9.72 -5.47
N HIS A 148 -3.28 9.26 -4.53
CA HIS A 148 -3.30 7.87 -4.09
C HIS A 148 -3.42 6.91 -5.28
N ILE A 149 -4.31 7.21 -6.21
CA ILE A 149 -4.67 6.33 -7.32
C ILE A 149 -3.65 6.41 -8.46
N SER A 150 -3.01 7.57 -8.67
CA SER A 150 -1.98 7.68 -9.71
C SER A 150 -0.62 7.13 -9.26
N MET A 151 -0.42 6.85 -7.97
CA MET A 151 0.84 6.33 -7.44
C MET A 151 1.40 5.09 -8.20
N PRO A 152 0.60 4.06 -8.55
CA PRO A 152 1.11 2.89 -9.26
C PRO A 152 1.57 3.16 -10.69
N THR A 153 1.07 4.22 -11.32
CA THR A 153 1.38 4.57 -12.72
C THR A 153 2.35 5.74 -12.85
N ASP A 154 2.62 6.47 -11.77
CA ASP A 154 3.50 7.63 -11.76
C ASP A 154 4.96 7.25 -12.10
N ALA A 155 5.57 8.03 -13.01
CA ALA A 155 6.93 7.77 -13.48
C ALA A 155 8.00 7.83 -12.37
N ALA A 156 7.86 8.77 -11.42
CA ALA A 156 8.81 8.94 -10.33
C ALA A 156 8.66 7.85 -9.27
N ALA A 157 7.42 7.51 -8.91
CA ALA A 157 7.13 6.36 -8.06
C ALA A 157 7.69 5.06 -8.65
N PHE A 158 7.47 4.83 -9.95
CA PHE A 158 8.01 3.67 -10.66
C PHE A 158 9.53 3.64 -10.65
N ALA A 159 10.21 4.77 -10.89
CA ALA A 159 11.68 4.82 -10.88
C ALA A 159 12.27 4.45 -9.50
N LEU A 160 11.64 4.94 -8.42
CA LEU A 160 12.00 4.60 -7.04
C LEU A 160 11.71 3.12 -6.74
N ALA A 161 10.57 2.60 -7.19
CA ALA A 161 10.17 1.20 -6.98
C ALA A 161 11.09 0.24 -7.72
N LEU A 162 11.47 0.60 -8.95
CA LEU A 162 12.38 -0.17 -9.78
C LEU A 162 13.80 -0.21 -9.17
N ASP A 163 14.26 0.89 -8.57
CA ASP A 163 15.51 0.90 -7.82
C ASP A 163 15.45 -0.05 -6.62
N ALA A 164 14.40 0.04 -5.80
CA ALA A 164 14.23 -0.88 -4.67
C ALA A 164 14.19 -2.35 -5.13
N LEU A 165 13.42 -2.65 -6.18
CA LEU A 165 13.29 -3.99 -6.74
C LEU A 165 14.63 -4.56 -7.21
N LYS A 166 15.42 -3.77 -7.94
CA LYS A 166 16.74 -4.18 -8.45
C LYS A 166 17.79 -4.35 -7.35
N HIS A 167 17.54 -3.81 -6.16
CA HIS A 167 18.46 -3.85 -5.02
C HIS A 167 17.84 -4.55 -3.82
N GLY A 168 17.04 -5.60 -4.08
CA GLY A 168 16.54 -6.51 -3.05
C GLY A 168 15.70 -5.82 -1.97
N GLY A 169 14.89 -4.83 -2.36
CA GLY A 169 14.00 -4.08 -1.47
C GLY A 169 14.62 -2.86 -0.81
N SER A 170 15.92 -2.61 -0.98
CA SER A 170 16.60 -1.40 -0.48
C SER A 170 16.58 -0.34 -1.56
N GLY A 171 15.59 0.55 -1.55
CA GLY A 171 15.55 1.72 -2.42
C GLY A 171 16.41 2.85 -1.86
N ILE A 172 17.16 3.54 -2.73
CA ILE A 172 18.03 4.65 -2.36
C ILE A 172 17.86 5.78 -3.38
N LEU A 173 17.43 6.94 -2.89
CA LEU A 173 17.20 8.14 -3.70
C LEU A 173 18.42 8.52 -4.57
N TRP A 174 19.63 8.46 -4.01
CA TRP A 174 20.86 8.83 -4.71
C TRP A 174 21.16 8.01 -5.98
N ARG A 175 20.64 6.78 -6.09
CA ARG A 175 20.79 5.97 -7.31
C ARG A 175 19.83 6.41 -8.42
N VAL A 176 18.73 7.05 -8.06
CA VAL A 176 17.68 7.50 -8.98
C VAL A 176 17.85 8.97 -9.36
N LEU A 177 18.44 9.81 -8.51
CA LEU A 177 18.66 11.24 -8.79
C LEU A 177 19.29 11.55 -10.16
N PRO A 178 20.24 10.76 -10.72
CA PRO A 178 20.76 11.01 -12.06
C PRO A 178 19.71 10.97 -13.18
N SER A 179 18.58 10.26 -12.98
CA SER A 179 17.46 10.22 -13.94
C SER A 179 16.35 11.23 -13.64
N ALA A 180 16.45 11.99 -12.54
CA ALA A 180 15.40 12.90 -12.07
C ALA A 180 14.94 13.88 -13.17
N TRP A 181 15.88 14.46 -13.92
CA TRP A 181 15.55 15.35 -15.05
C TRP A 181 14.52 14.71 -15.99
N LYS A 182 14.77 13.48 -16.46
CA LYS A 182 13.86 12.80 -17.38
C LYS A 182 12.56 12.39 -16.69
N VAL A 183 12.69 11.75 -15.53
CA VAL A 183 11.56 11.14 -14.82
C VAL A 183 10.54 12.19 -14.36
N CYS A 184 10.99 13.37 -13.92
CA CYS A 184 10.08 14.42 -13.46
C CYS A 184 9.29 15.08 -14.60
N PHE A 185 9.73 14.97 -15.87
CA PHE A 185 8.97 15.43 -17.04
C PHE A 185 8.02 14.38 -17.61
N GLU A 186 8.11 13.12 -17.17
CA GLU A 186 7.20 12.05 -17.59
C GLU A 186 6.06 11.93 -16.57
N ILE A 187 4.80 11.94 -17.02
CA ILE A 187 3.66 11.73 -16.10
C ILE A 187 3.58 10.24 -15.72
N ASN A 188 3.57 9.37 -16.72
CA ASN A 188 3.40 7.96 -16.48
C ASN A 188 4.70 7.19 -16.69
N ALA A 189 4.84 6.09 -15.97
CA ALA A 189 5.94 5.17 -16.14
C ALA A 189 6.00 4.62 -17.58
N PRO A 190 7.18 4.16 -18.04
CA PRO A 190 7.33 3.63 -19.40
C PRO A 190 6.30 2.55 -19.72
N ASN A 191 5.62 2.69 -20.86
CA ASN A 191 4.55 1.80 -21.34
C ASN A 191 3.26 1.79 -20.49
N MET A 192 3.12 2.70 -19.53
CA MET A 192 1.85 2.95 -18.85
C MET A 192 1.20 4.18 -19.52
N ASN A 193 0.23 3.96 -20.40
CA ASN A 193 -0.55 5.07 -20.98
C ASN A 193 -1.87 5.17 -20.22
N VAL A 194 -1.91 5.97 -19.15
CA VAL A 194 -3.20 6.43 -18.62
C VAL A 194 -3.53 7.71 -19.39
N GLU A 195 -4.37 7.58 -20.41
CA GLU A 195 -4.97 8.73 -21.08
C GLU A 195 -5.79 9.52 -20.05
N VAL A 196 -5.10 10.57 -19.59
CA VAL A 196 -5.52 11.87 -19.02
C VAL A 196 -6.91 11.90 -18.38
N ALA A 197 -6.91 11.85 -17.05
CA ALA A 197 -8.01 12.16 -16.12
C ALA A 197 -9.26 11.24 -16.16
N ASP A 198 -9.76 10.85 -17.32
CA ASP A 198 -11.01 10.10 -17.44
C ASP A 198 -10.89 8.68 -16.87
N GLN A 199 -9.78 7.99 -17.14
CA GLN A 199 -9.56 6.65 -16.61
C GLN A 199 -9.29 6.67 -15.09
N LEU A 200 -8.57 7.67 -14.58
CA LEU A 200 -8.29 7.77 -13.14
C LEU A 200 -9.56 8.09 -12.34
N GLN A 201 -10.44 8.92 -12.91
CA GLN A 201 -11.75 9.22 -12.33
C GLN A 201 -12.70 8.01 -12.45
N ALA A 202 -12.66 7.27 -13.55
CA ALA A 202 -13.41 6.02 -13.71
C ALA A 202 -12.94 4.95 -12.71
N ASP A 203 -11.62 4.79 -12.53
CA ASP A 203 -11.04 3.85 -11.56
C ASP A 203 -11.41 4.23 -10.11
N LEU A 204 -11.40 5.53 -9.80
CA LEU A 204 -11.91 6.05 -8.52
C LEU A 204 -13.40 5.75 -8.34
N ASN A 205 -14.21 6.02 -9.37
CA ASN A 205 -15.64 5.78 -9.34
C ASN A 205 -15.95 4.29 -9.21
N ASP A 206 -15.21 3.41 -9.89
CA ASP A 206 -15.35 1.96 -9.79
C ASP A 206 -14.89 1.42 -8.44
N LEU A 207 -13.85 2.01 -7.84
CA LEU A 207 -13.42 1.70 -6.48
C LEU A 207 -14.48 2.11 -5.45
N VAL A 208 -14.98 3.34 -5.53
CA VAL A 208 -16.06 3.85 -4.69
C VAL A 208 -17.33 3.02 -4.89
N ASN A 209 -17.69 2.71 -6.14
CA ASN A 209 -18.79 1.80 -6.46
C ASN A 209 -18.55 0.40 -5.90
N GLY A 210 -17.31 -0.09 -5.90
CA GLY A 210 -16.93 -1.36 -5.26
C GLY A 210 -17.13 -1.34 -3.74
N PHE A 211 -16.81 -0.22 -3.09
CA PHE A 211 -17.09 -0.03 -1.66
C PHE A 211 -18.59 0.13 -1.37
N VAL A 212 -19.30 0.84 -2.25
CA VAL A 212 -20.72 1.18 -2.10
C VAL A 212 -21.62 -0.02 -2.45
N LEU A 213 -21.31 -0.77 -3.51
CA LEU A 213 -22.13 -1.82 -4.10
C LEU A 213 -21.62 -3.24 -3.78
N GLY A 214 -20.34 -3.41 -3.43
CA GLY A 214 -19.77 -4.71 -3.10
C GLY A 214 -19.99 -5.11 -1.64
N SER A 215 -20.22 -6.41 -1.39
CA SER A 215 -20.28 -7.12 -0.09
C SER A 215 -21.13 -6.48 1.05
N PRO A 216 -21.69 -7.25 1.99
CA PRO A 216 -22.49 -6.65 3.05
C PRO A 216 -21.64 -5.68 3.90
N ARG A 217 -22.08 -4.42 3.96
CA ARG A 217 -21.54 -3.41 4.86
C ARG A 217 -21.87 -3.77 6.31
N VAL A 218 -21.01 -3.34 7.24
CA VAL A 218 -21.10 -3.62 8.67
C VAL A 218 -21.11 -2.33 9.47
N THR A 219 -21.71 -2.37 10.67
CA THR A 219 -21.87 -1.21 11.56
C THR A 219 -20.67 -0.97 12.47
N GLN A 220 -19.70 -1.89 12.47
CA GLN A 220 -18.52 -1.83 13.32
C GLN A 220 -17.40 -2.69 12.72
N GLU A 221 -16.18 -2.46 13.18
CA GLU A 221 -15.03 -3.27 12.82
C GLU A 221 -15.26 -4.75 13.22
N PRO A 222 -14.96 -5.72 12.32
CA PRO A 222 -14.95 -7.11 12.68
C PRO A 222 -13.89 -7.42 13.76
N PRO A 223 -14.11 -8.43 14.61
CA PRO A 223 -13.14 -8.81 15.62
C PRO A 223 -11.82 -9.28 14.98
N VAL A 224 -10.71 -8.89 15.60
CA VAL A 224 -9.37 -9.39 15.28
C VAL A 224 -9.31 -10.89 15.53
N MET A 225 -8.58 -11.59 14.67
CA MET A 225 -8.41 -13.04 14.76
C MET A 225 -7.61 -13.42 16.01
N ALA A 226 -7.94 -14.56 16.63
CA ALA A 226 -7.34 -14.99 17.89
C ALA A 226 -5.81 -15.12 17.88
N TYR A 227 -5.18 -15.36 16.71
CA TYR A 227 -3.71 -15.42 16.60
C TYR A 227 -3.02 -14.05 16.71
N ALA A 228 -3.79 -12.96 16.64
CA ALA A 228 -3.33 -11.58 16.66
C ALA A 228 -3.97 -10.77 17.81
N GLN A 229 -4.53 -11.46 18.81
CA GLN A 229 -5.06 -10.86 20.05
C GLN A 229 -4.00 -10.85 21.15
#